data_AF-A0A2R6GU23-F1
#
_entry.id   AF-A0A2R6GU23-F1
#
_cell.length_a   1.000
_cell.length_b   1.000
_cell.length_c   1.000
_cell.angle_alpha   90.00
_cell.angle_beta   90.00
_cell.angle_gamma   90.00
#
_symmetry.space_group_name_H-M   'P 1'
#
loop_
_entity.id
_entity.type
_entity.pdbx_description
1 polymer ?
#
loop_
_entity_poly.entity_id
_entity_poly.type
_entity_poly.pdbx_seq_one_letter_code
_entity_poly.pdbx_strand_id
1 'polypeptide(L)'
;MTAAGVAGAAGCSTTSDTPDGGADREDGDGTDGDSPTATVTDADDGGEGADVTRPLEEWSAYDPDWAAPTTSPLESDLEAEVLVENLEIPWDLSFAPDGTLFITERVGRVLQFDGGDVRTVAEPASAIDAGSLEPGSDERPWWVDGGEGGTLGIAVHPAYPDPTHVFVYYTYTEDGETKNRVDVFDVESDDPGTAVDTVVE
;
A
#
# COMPACT_ATOMS: atom_id res chain seq x y z
N MET A 1 -7.34 -32.85 7.65
CA MET A 1 -7.50 -31.42 7.99
C MET A 1 -6.62 -30.67 7.02
N THR A 2 -7.22 -29.90 6.12
CA THR A 2 -6.49 -29.01 5.22
C THR A 2 -6.57 -27.65 5.88
N ALA A 3 -5.49 -27.21 6.54
CA ALA A 3 -5.39 -25.84 7.02
C ALA A 3 -5.09 -24.96 5.81
N ALA A 4 -5.95 -23.99 5.53
CA ALA A 4 -5.69 -22.94 4.55
C ALA A 4 -5.25 -21.70 5.36
N GLY A 5 -3.97 -21.35 5.26
CA GLY A 5 -3.44 -20.11 5.82
C GLY A 5 -3.50 -19.00 4.77
N VAL A 6 -3.94 -17.81 5.16
CA VAL A 6 -3.85 -16.60 4.35
C VAL A 6 -2.86 -15.69 5.06
N ALA A 7 -1.75 -15.34 4.39
CA ALA A 7 -0.82 -14.35 4.89
C ALA A 7 -1.27 -12.95 4.46
N GLY A 8 -1.22 -11.99 5.36
CA GLY A 8 -1.51 -10.59 5.09
C GLY A 8 -0.62 -9.69 5.94
N ALA A 9 -0.16 -8.58 5.36
CA ALA A 9 0.57 -7.55 6.08
C ALA A 9 -0.43 -6.54 6.65
N ALA A 10 -0.30 -6.21 7.94
CA ALA A 10 -1.11 -5.18 8.59
C ALA A 10 -0.18 -4.07 9.11
N GLY A 11 -0.40 -2.84 8.63
CA GLY A 11 0.31 -1.64 9.07
C GLY A 11 -0.58 -0.72 9.90
N CYS A 12 0.03 -0.11 10.92
CA CYS A 12 -0.46 0.94 11.85
C CYS A 12 -1.19 0.46 13.13
N SER A 13 -0.45 0.46 14.25
CA SER A 13 -1.02 0.56 15.60
C SER A 13 -0.74 1.95 16.18
N THR A 14 -1.77 2.76 16.38
CA THR A 14 -1.73 3.90 17.31
C THR A 14 -2.77 3.69 18.39
N THR A 15 -2.31 3.41 19.61
CA THR A 15 -3.14 3.48 20.82
C THR A 15 -3.12 4.93 21.29
N SER A 16 -4.26 5.62 21.13
CA SER A 16 -4.44 6.97 21.65
C SER A 16 -5.15 6.89 23.00
N ASP A 17 -4.40 6.68 24.09
CA ASP A 17 -4.89 7.01 25.42
C ASP A 17 -4.99 8.54 25.53
N THR A 18 -6.20 9.05 25.78
CA THR A 18 -6.47 10.48 25.98
C THR A 18 -6.45 10.78 27.49
N PRO A 19 -5.54 11.63 28.00
CA PRO A 19 -5.72 12.23 29.32
C PRO A 19 -6.54 13.51 29.19
N ASP A 20 -7.66 13.53 29.91
CA ASP A 20 -8.50 14.71 30.15
C ASP A 20 -7.68 15.75 30.95
N GLY A 21 -7.60 16.97 30.44
CA GLY A 21 -6.74 18.02 30.98
C GLY A 21 -7.11 19.40 30.44
N GLY A 22 -8.08 20.03 31.09
CA GLY A 22 -8.54 21.38 30.77
C GLY A 22 -7.46 22.45 30.95
N ALA A 23 -7.46 23.43 30.04
CA ALA A 23 -6.91 24.74 30.26
C ALA A 23 -7.60 25.75 29.35
N ASP A 24 -8.18 26.76 29.99
CA ASP A 24 -8.93 27.88 29.45
C ASP A 24 -8.19 28.62 28.33
N ARG A 25 -8.93 28.99 27.26
CA ARG A 25 -8.49 30.02 26.31
C ARG A 25 -9.63 30.99 26.04
N GLU A 26 -9.27 32.26 26.18
CA GLU A 26 -10.10 33.46 26.20
C GLU A 26 -10.76 33.75 24.85
N ASP A 27 -11.97 34.31 24.94
CA ASP A 27 -12.83 34.74 23.84
C ASP A 27 -12.16 35.82 22.97
N GLY A 28 -12.08 35.56 21.66
CA GLY A 28 -11.66 36.51 20.63
C GLY A 28 -12.72 36.58 19.52
N ASP A 29 -13.46 37.67 19.51
CA ASP A 29 -14.46 38.07 18.51
C ASP A 29 -13.86 38.13 17.10
N GLY A 30 -14.54 37.46 16.16
CA GLY A 30 -14.25 37.48 14.73
C GLY A 30 -15.55 37.30 13.95
N THR A 31 -16.10 38.43 13.51
CA THR A 31 -17.35 38.60 12.76
C THR A 31 -17.49 37.69 11.53
N ASP A 32 -18.69 37.10 11.36
CA ASP A 32 -19.11 36.28 10.23
C ASP A 32 -19.03 37.02 8.88
N GLY A 33 -18.11 36.56 8.03
CA GLY A 33 -18.03 36.95 6.61
C GLY A 33 -18.83 35.98 5.75
N ASP A 34 -19.92 36.49 5.18
CA ASP A 34 -20.78 35.87 4.16
C ASP A 34 -19.95 35.20 3.03
N SER A 35 -20.02 33.87 2.92
CA SER A 35 -19.44 33.13 1.79
C SER A 35 -20.49 32.98 0.69
N PRO A 36 -20.21 33.36 -0.57
CA PRO A 36 -21.19 33.25 -1.63
C PRO A 36 -21.40 31.78 -2.00
N THR A 37 -22.66 31.33 -1.97
CA THR A 37 -23.10 30.08 -2.58
C THR A 37 -22.75 30.11 -4.07
N ALA A 38 -21.76 29.32 -4.49
CA ALA A 38 -21.48 29.09 -5.89
C ALA A 38 -22.62 28.27 -6.49
N THR A 39 -23.45 28.90 -7.33
CA THR A 39 -24.40 28.21 -8.19
C THR A 39 -23.61 27.45 -9.25
N VAL A 40 -23.55 26.12 -9.14
CA VAL A 40 -23.03 25.26 -10.22
C VAL A 40 -24.08 25.32 -11.34
N THR A 41 -23.70 25.88 -12.48
CA THR A 41 -24.47 25.75 -13.72
C THR A 41 -23.89 24.58 -14.50
N ASP A 42 -24.64 23.49 -14.59
CA ASP A 42 -24.24 22.30 -15.35
C ASP A 42 -24.15 22.61 -16.84
N ALA A 43 -23.00 22.25 -17.42
CA ALA A 43 -22.83 22.15 -18.85
C ALA A 43 -23.39 20.79 -19.30
N ASP A 44 -24.42 20.85 -20.14
CA ASP A 44 -24.99 19.69 -20.86
C ASP A 44 -23.93 19.14 -21.83
N ASP A 45 -23.15 18.16 -21.38
CA ASP A 45 -22.35 17.31 -22.26
C ASP A 45 -23.13 15.99 -22.44
N GLY A 46 -23.79 15.86 -23.59
CA GLY A 46 -24.66 14.75 -23.97
C GLY A 46 -23.95 13.41 -24.20
N GLY A 47 -23.05 13.02 -23.30
CA GLY A 47 -22.63 11.63 -23.15
C GLY A 47 -23.67 10.86 -22.33
N GLU A 48 -23.82 9.56 -22.60
CA GLU A 48 -24.50 8.62 -21.69
C GLU A 48 -23.67 8.49 -20.40
N GLY A 49 -23.60 9.58 -19.64
CA GLY A 49 -22.75 9.78 -18.48
C GLY A 49 -23.58 9.61 -17.23
N ALA A 50 -23.05 8.88 -16.27
CA ALA A 50 -23.67 8.71 -14.97
C ALA A 50 -23.85 10.08 -14.30
N ASP A 51 -25.05 10.64 -14.45
CA ASP A 51 -25.49 11.81 -13.69
C ASP A 51 -25.41 11.44 -12.20
N VAL A 52 -24.45 12.04 -11.50
CA VAL A 52 -24.24 11.87 -10.04
C VAL A 52 -25.15 12.79 -9.22
N THR A 53 -25.98 13.60 -9.87
CA THR A 53 -26.93 14.52 -9.24
C THR A 53 -28.35 13.93 -9.14
N ARG A 54 -28.62 12.80 -9.81
CA ARG A 54 -29.91 12.11 -9.70
C ARG A 54 -30.14 11.58 -8.28
N PRO A 55 -31.37 11.71 -7.73
CA PRO A 55 -31.72 11.18 -6.41
C PRO A 55 -31.38 9.70 -6.28
N LEU A 56 -30.92 9.28 -5.09
CA LEU A 56 -30.55 7.88 -4.81
C LEU A 56 -31.71 6.92 -5.14
N GLU A 57 -32.95 7.38 -4.93
CA GLU A 57 -34.17 6.62 -5.18
C GLU A 57 -34.42 6.31 -6.67
N GLU A 58 -33.78 7.03 -7.59
CA GLU A 58 -33.90 6.81 -9.03
C GLU A 58 -32.87 5.78 -9.55
N TRP A 59 -31.99 5.28 -8.70
CA TRP A 59 -31.01 4.28 -9.06
C TRP A 59 -31.67 2.90 -9.14
N SER A 60 -31.49 2.20 -10.27
CA SER A 60 -32.10 0.89 -10.52
C SER A 60 -31.64 -0.20 -9.54
N ALA A 61 -30.52 0.00 -8.84
CA ALA A 61 -29.97 -0.88 -7.81
C ALA A 61 -30.21 -0.37 -6.37
N TYR A 62 -30.96 0.73 -6.20
CA TYR A 62 -31.29 1.23 -4.87
C TYR A 62 -32.26 0.28 -4.17
N ASP A 63 -31.84 -0.20 -3.01
CA ASP A 63 -32.65 -1.01 -2.11
C ASP A 63 -32.58 -0.35 -0.72
N PRO A 64 -33.65 0.34 -0.27
CA PRO A 64 -33.64 1.02 1.03
C PRO A 64 -33.58 0.06 2.22
N ASP A 65 -33.88 -1.22 2.01
CA ASP A 65 -33.84 -2.27 3.02
C ASP A 65 -32.51 -3.05 2.99
N TRP A 66 -31.61 -2.74 2.04
CA TRP A 66 -30.31 -3.39 1.96
C TRP A 66 -29.42 -2.99 3.14
N ALA A 67 -28.84 -3.99 3.77
CA ALA A 67 -27.79 -3.82 4.77
C ALA A 67 -26.59 -4.70 4.40
N ALA A 68 -25.39 -4.15 4.56
CA ALA A 68 -24.18 -4.94 4.40
C ALA A 68 -24.18 -6.08 5.43
N PRO A 69 -23.77 -7.31 5.05
CA PRO A 69 -23.59 -8.39 6.01
C PRO A 69 -22.57 -7.97 7.06
N THR A 70 -22.95 -8.09 8.33
CA THR A 70 -22.09 -7.77 9.49
C THR A 70 -21.27 -8.96 9.96
N THR A 71 -21.48 -10.12 9.34
CA THR A 71 -20.83 -11.38 9.68
C THR A 71 -20.16 -11.96 8.45
N SER A 72 -19.05 -12.67 8.66
CA SER A 72 -18.41 -13.42 7.60
C SER A 72 -19.38 -14.49 7.05
N PRO A 73 -19.52 -14.64 5.72
CA PRO A 73 -20.26 -15.77 5.14
C PRO A 73 -19.57 -17.11 5.36
N LEU A 74 -18.27 -17.08 5.70
CA LEU A 74 -17.49 -18.21 6.15
C LEU A 74 -17.45 -18.12 7.68
N GLU A 75 -18.43 -18.68 8.38
CA GLU A 75 -18.34 -18.82 9.84
C GLU A 75 -17.12 -19.70 10.14
N SER A 76 -16.01 -19.08 10.52
CA SER A 76 -14.73 -19.75 10.75
C SER A 76 -13.97 -19.01 11.84
N ASP A 77 -13.49 -19.78 12.82
CA ASP A 77 -12.55 -19.28 13.82
C ASP A 77 -11.17 -19.14 13.16
N LEU A 78 -10.67 -17.91 13.09
CA LEU A 78 -9.35 -17.61 12.55
C LEU A 78 -8.39 -17.30 13.70
N GLU A 79 -7.19 -17.85 13.63
CA GLU A 79 -6.08 -17.50 14.51
C GLU A 79 -5.01 -16.78 13.69
N ALA A 80 -4.42 -15.74 14.27
CA ALA A 80 -3.31 -15.01 13.67
C ALA A 80 -2.01 -15.43 14.33
N GLU A 81 -1.00 -15.74 13.52
CA GLU A 81 0.36 -16.03 13.94
C GLU A 81 1.31 -15.02 13.29
N VAL A 82 2.25 -14.51 14.08
CA VAL A 82 3.27 -13.58 13.58
C VAL A 82 4.42 -14.38 13.01
N LEU A 83 4.64 -14.28 11.70
CA LEU A 83 5.74 -14.96 10.99
C LEU A 83 7.01 -14.13 10.92
N VAL A 84 6.87 -12.82 10.66
CA VAL A 84 7.98 -11.86 10.54
C VAL A 84 7.58 -10.55 11.23
N GLU A 85 8.51 -9.97 11.98
CA GLU A 85 8.35 -8.69 12.69
C GLU A 85 9.41 -7.68 12.26
N ASN A 86 9.24 -6.42 12.66
CA ASN A 86 10.19 -5.34 12.41
C ASN A 86 10.41 -5.04 10.91
N LEU A 87 9.37 -5.24 10.10
CA LEU A 87 9.34 -4.84 8.69
C LEU A 87 9.20 -3.32 8.56
N GLU A 88 9.87 -2.76 7.57
CA GLU A 88 9.86 -1.35 7.22
C GLU A 88 8.96 -1.12 6.00
N ILE A 89 7.71 -0.76 6.27
CA ILE A 89 6.69 -0.47 5.25
C ILE A 89 6.56 -1.65 4.25
N PRO A 90 6.15 -2.86 4.72
CA PRO A 90 5.94 -3.99 3.83
C PRO A 90 4.83 -3.66 2.82
N TRP A 91 5.09 -3.90 1.54
CA TRP A 91 4.19 -3.48 0.46
C TRP A 91 3.44 -4.65 -0.19
N ASP A 92 4.17 -5.67 -0.61
CA ASP A 92 3.62 -6.86 -1.26
C ASP A 92 4.33 -8.13 -0.78
N LEU A 93 3.67 -9.27 -1.00
CA LEU A 93 4.21 -10.58 -0.65
C LEU A 93 3.92 -11.62 -1.73
N SER A 94 4.82 -12.58 -1.91
CA SER A 94 4.65 -13.66 -2.89
C SER A 94 5.25 -14.96 -2.38
N PHE A 95 4.48 -16.04 -2.47
CA PHE A 95 4.97 -17.38 -2.16
C PHE A 95 5.54 -18.04 -3.42
N ALA A 96 6.74 -18.60 -3.27
CA ALA A 96 7.33 -19.50 -4.26
C ALA A 96 6.63 -20.87 -4.26
N PRO A 97 6.79 -21.67 -5.33
CA PRO A 97 6.25 -23.03 -5.40
C PRO A 97 6.77 -23.97 -4.29
N ASP A 98 7.96 -23.71 -3.74
CA ASP A 98 8.53 -24.48 -2.63
C ASP A 98 8.08 -24.03 -1.24
N GLY A 99 7.28 -22.94 -1.16
CA GLY A 99 6.77 -22.37 0.08
C GLY A 99 7.59 -21.21 0.63
N THR A 100 8.72 -20.85 0.01
CA THR A 100 9.50 -19.66 0.36
C THR A 100 8.64 -18.40 0.24
N LEU A 101 8.68 -17.52 1.23
CA LEU A 101 7.96 -16.25 1.20
C LEU A 101 8.92 -15.12 0.82
N PHE A 102 8.52 -14.30 -0.14
CA PHE A 102 9.19 -13.04 -0.46
C PHE A 102 8.31 -11.87 -0.05
N ILE A 103 8.94 -10.81 0.45
CA ILE A 103 8.29 -9.59 0.93
C ILE A 103 9.02 -8.41 0.32
N THR A 104 8.31 -7.44 -0.26
CA THR A 104 8.87 -6.15 -0.61
C THR A 104 8.70 -5.18 0.55
N GLU A 105 9.74 -4.43 0.83
CA GLU A 105 9.71 -3.27 1.71
C GLU A 105 9.86 -2.03 0.84
N ARG A 106 8.95 -1.09 1.03
CA ARG A 106 8.80 0.09 0.18
C ARG A 106 10.09 0.90 0.03
N VAL A 107 10.91 0.87 1.07
CA VAL A 107 12.20 1.56 1.19
C VAL A 107 13.34 1.00 0.34
N GLY A 108 13.09 0.05 -0.56
CA GLY A 108 14.13 -0.43 -1.49
C GLY A 108 14.67 -1.82 -1.21
N ARG A 109 13.94 -2.68 -0.50
CA ARG A 109 14.42 -4.03 -0.15
C ARG A 109 13.43 -5.12 -0.55
N VAL A 110 13.96 -6.27 -0.93
CA VAL A 110 13.23 -7.53 -1.04
C VAL A 110 13.80 -8.49 -0.02
N LEU A 111 12.93 -9.00 0.85
CA LEU A 111 13.25 -9.97 1.87
C LEU A 111 12.81 -11.37 1.42
N GLN A 112 13.61 -12.37 1.76
CA GLN A 112 13.25 -13.78 1.74
C GLN A 112 13.03 -14.25 3.18
N PHE A 113 11.92 -14.92 3.42
CA PHE A 113 11.64 -15.68 4.62
C PHE A 113 11.55 -17.17 4.29
N ASP A 114 12.45 -17.96 4.88
CA ASP A 114 12.48 -19.41 4.79
C ASP A 114 12.84 -20.01 6.15
N GLY A 115 12.01 -20.94 6.65
CA GLY A 115 12.32 -21.70 7.86
C GLY A 115 12.52 -20.89 9.15
N GLY A 116 12.07 -19.64 9.22
CA GLY A 116 12.29 -18.73 10.36
C GLY A 116 13.44 -17.74 10.18
N ASP A 117 14.25 -17.91 9.12
CA ASP A 117 15.33 -16.99 8.77
C ASP A 117 14.83 -15.93 7.78
N VAL A 118 15.20 -14.67 8.04
CA VAL A 118 14.91 -13.52 7.17
C VAL A 118 16.23 -12.96 6.65
N ARG A 119 16.32 -12.77 5.33
CA ARG A 119 17.46 -12.07 4.70
C ARG A 119 17.02 -11.16 3.57
N THR A 120 17.76 -10.09 3.34
CA THR A 120 17.62 -9.28 2.12
C THR A 120 18.22 -10.05 0.94
N VAL A 121 17.50 -10.11 -0.17
CA VAL A 121 17.90 -10.86 -1.38
C VAL A 121 17.94 -10.01 -2.64
N ALA A 122 17.31 -8.84 -2.64
CA ALA A 122 17.46 -7.84 -3.69
C ALA A 122 17.30 -6.44 -3.10
N GLU A 123 17.99 -5.48 -3.69
CA GLU A 123 18.02 -4.07 -3.28
C GLU A 123 17.94 -3.17 -4.51
N PRO A 124 16.76 -3.01 -5.16
CA PRO A 124 16.65 -2.32 -6.44
C PRO A 124 17.29 -0.93 -6.41
N ALA A 125 18.54 -0.81 -6.90
CA ALA A 125 19.39 0.34 -6.55
C ALA A 125 18.92 1.65 -7.20
N SER A 126 18.07 1.56 -8.22
CA SER A 126 17.44 2.73 -8.86
C SER A 126 16.08 3.09 -8.25
N ALA A 127 15.55 2.28 -7.32
CA ALA A 127 14.30 2.63 -6.65
C ALA A 127 14.47 3.95 -5.90
N ILE A 128 13.44 4.79 -5.97
CA ILE A 128 13.39 6.00 -5.15
C ILE A 128 13.34 5.62 -3.67
N ASP A 129 13.93 6.46 -2.83
CA ASP A 129 13.68 6.39 -1.40
C ASP A 129 12.18 6.64 -1.17
N ALA A 130 11.56 5.80 -0.35
CA ALA A 130 10.13 5.86 -0.04
C ALA A 130 9.91 5.60 1.44
N GLY A 131 10.72 6.26 2.26
CA GLY A 131 10.62 6.24 3.71
C GLY A 131 9.29 6.76 4.27
N SER A 132 9.10 6.58 5.56
CA SER A 132 8.01 7.18 6.33
C SER A 132 8.50 8.40 7.09
N LEU A 133 7.60 9.33 7.38
CA LEU A 133 7.83 10.36 8.38
C LEU A 133 7.76 9.76 9.78
N GLU A 134 8.59 10.28 10.70
CA GLU A 134 8.51 9.90 12.11
C GLU A 134 7.22 10.45 12.75
N PRO A 135 6.53 9.65 13.60
CA PRO A 135 5.37 10.13 14.33
C PRO A 135 5.69 11.37 15.16
N GLY A 136 4.94 12.45 14.95
CA GLY A 136 5.14 13.72 15.67
C GLY A 136 6.11 14.70 15.00
N SER A 137 6.55 14.43 13.77
CA SER A 137 7.27 15.40 12.96
C SER A 137 6.40 16.63 12.67
N ASP A 138 6.93 17.84 12.95
CA ASP A 138 6.34 19.11 12.49
C ASP A 138 6.48 19.29 10.97
N GLU A 139 7.31 18.44 10.35
CA GLU A 139 7.36 18.25 8.92
C GLU A 139 6.00 17.72 8.46
N ARG A 140 5.27 18.55 7.71
CA ARG A 140 4.04 18.21 7.01
C ARG A 140 4.28 18.00 5.51
N PRO A 141 5.20 17.13 5.07
CA PRO A 141 5.30 16.87 3.67
C PRO A 141 4.20 15.86 3.35
N TRP A 142 3.14 16.34 2.70
CA TRP A 142 2.32 15.53 1.80
C TRP A 142 3.14 15.07 0.55
N TRP A 143 4.46 14.99 0.72
CA TRP A 143 5.55 14.72 -0.21
C TRP A 143 6.77 14.24 0.60
N VAL A 144 6.69 13.07 1.23
CA VAL A 144 7.95 12.33 1.35
C VAL A 144 8.44 12.20 -0.10
N ASP A 145 9.69 12.59 -0.40
CA ASP A 145 10.30 12.29 -1.71
C ASP A 145 10.05 10.79 -1.92
N GLY A 146 9.15 10.41 -2.85
CA GLY A 146 8.56 9.07 -2.82
C GLY A 146 7.07 8.97 -3.20
N GLY A 147 6.19 9.86 -2.71
CA GLY A 147 4.75 9.84 -3.04
C GLY A 147 4.05 8.51 -2.64
N GLU A 148 3.43 7.81 -3.61
CA GLU A 148 2.95 6.40 -3.53
C GLU A 148 3.93 5.40 -4.19
N GLY A 149 5.11 5.89 -4.60
CA GLY A 149 6.17 5.09 -5.23
C GLY A 149 7.11 4.43 -4.22
N GLY A 150 8.10 3.69 -4.73
CA GLY A 150 9.06 2.92 -3.94
C GLY A 150 9.27 1.53 -4.54
N THR A 151 9.67 0.55 -3.72
CA THR A 151 9.65 -0.87 -4.10
C THR A 151 8.30 -1.49 -3.78
N LEU A 152 7.58 -1.94 -4.80
CA LEU A 152 6.14 -2.17 -4.72
C LEU A 152 5.81 -3.66 -4.89
N GLY A 153 5.36 -4.06 -6.08
CA GLY A 153 4.86 -5.41 -6.34
C GLY A 153 5.98 -6.43 -6.52
N ILE A 154 5.70 -7.69 -6.18
CA ILE A 154 6.62 -8.81 -6.39
C ILE A 154 5.92 -10.05 -6.94
N ALA A 155 6.58 -10.73 -7.88
CA ALA A 155 6.18 -12.05 -8.33
C ALA A 155 7.39 -12.99 -8.37
N VAL A 156 7.19 -14.25 -8.01
CA VAL A 156 8.23 -15.28 -8.09
C VAL A 156 8.16 -16.00 -9.43
N HIS A 157 9.31 -16.40 -9.99
CA HIS A 157 9.34 -17.24 -11.18
C HIS A 157 8.54 -18.54 -10.95
N PRO A 158 7.65 -18.97 -11.88
CA PRO A 158 6.77 -20.12 -11.66
C PRO A 158 7.50 -21.46 -11.53
N ALA A 159 8.76 -21.53 -11.95
CA ALA A 159 9.65 -22.69 -11.80
C ALA A 159 10.70 -22.52 -10.69
N TYR A 160 10.59 -21.49 -9.85
CA TYR A 160 11.51 -21.27 -8.72
C TYR A 160 11.65 -22.55 -7.88
N PRO A 161 12.88 -22.94 -7.48
CA PRO A 161 14.12 -22.15 -7.53
C PRO A 161 14.96 -22.28 -8.81
N ASP A 162 14.46 -22.88 -9.91
CA ASP A 162 15.23 -22.98 -11.16
C ASP A 162 14.48 -22.31 -12.33
N PRO A 163 14.76 -21.01 -12.60
CA PRO A 163 15.75 -20.14 -11.97
C PRO A 163 15.32 -19.52 -10.62
N THR A 164 16.31 -18.99 -9.89
CA THR A 164 16.20 -18.26 -8.62
C THR A 164 15.71 -16.81 -8.80
N HIS A 165 14.79 -16.60 -9.74
CA HIS A 165 14.37 -15.27 -10.15
C HIS A 165 13.11 -14.77 -9.44
N VAL A 166 13.14 -13.49 -9.09
CA VAL A 166 11.97 -12.70 -8.67
C VAL A 166 11.81 -11.49 -9.58
N PHE A 167 10.58 -11.09 -9.82
CA PHE A 167 10.19 -9.92 -10.60
C PHE A 167 9.73 -8.84 -9.64
N VAL A 168 10.35 -7.66 -9.71
CA VAL A 168 10.09 -6.57 -8.77
C VAL A 168 9.63 -5.34 -9.54
N TYR A 169 8.45 -4.84 -9.18
CA TYR A 169 7.90 -3.59 -9.69
C TYR A 169 8.26 -2.44 -8.76
N TYR A 170 8.85 -1.38 -9.29
CA TYR A 170 9.26 -0.24 -8.46
C TYR A 170 9.31 1.07 -9.26
N THR A 171 9.27 2.16 -8.51
CA THR A 171 9.33 3.54 -9.02
C THR A 171 10.78 4.03 -9.01
N TYR A 172 11.21 4.65 -10.10
CA TYR A 172 12.55 5.24 -10.25
C TYR A 172 12.47 6.63 -10.88
N THR A 173 13.56 7.39 -10.78
CA THR A 173 13.68 8.70 -11.44
C THR A 173 14.80 8.67 -12.48
N GLU A 174 14.47 9.10 -13.69
CA GLU A 174 15.41 9.26 -14.80
C GLU A 174 15.13 10.60 -15.48
N ASP A 175 16.18 11.40 -15.70
CA ASP A 175 16.09 12.73 -16.32
C ASP A 175 15.04 13.68 -15.67
N GLY A 176 14.77 13.50 -14.38
CA GLY A 176 13.79 14.28 -13.62
C GLY A 176 12.34 13.84 -13.80
N GLU A 177 12.11 12.74 -14.53
CA GLU A 177 10.79 12.12 -14.68
C GLU A 177 10.67 10.90 -13.78
N THR A 178 9.53 10.78 -13.09
CA THR A 178 9.19 9.61 -12.28
C THR A 178 8.54 8.55 -13.17
N LYS A 179 9.14 7.37 -13.21
CA LYS A 179 8.69 6.22 -14.02
C LYS A 179 8.58 4.98 -13.15
N ASN A 180 7.99 3.92 -13.69
CA ASN A 180 7.97 2.62 -13.03
C ASN A 180 8.54 1.57 -13.96
N ARG A 181 9.24 0.60 -13.42
CA ARG A 181 9.77 -0.53 -14.18
C ARG A 181 9.55 -1.85 -13.47
N VAL A 182 9.67 -2.94 -14.22
CA VAL A 182 9.69 -4.31 -13.70
C VAL A 182 11.03 -4.93 -14.07
N ASP A 183 11.84 -5.22 -13.07
CA ASP A 183 13.12 -5.90 -13.25
C ASP A 183 13.10 -7.30 -12.67
N VAL A 184 13.99 -8.13 -13.19
CA VAL A 184 14.28 -9.47 -12.69
C VAL A 184 15.52 -9.42 -11.83
N PHE A 185 15.45 -9.97 -10.62
CA PHE A 185 16.59 -10.16 -9.73
C PHE A 185 16.84 -11.65 -9.51
N ASP A 186 18.11 -12.03 -9.43
CA ASP A 186 18.53 -13.35 -8.97
C ASP A 186 18.78 -13.29 -7.46
N VAL A 187 18.01 -14.05 -6.68
CA VAL A 187 18.07 -14.01 -5.19
C VAL A 187 19.35 -14.59 -4.61
N GLU A 188 20.16 -15.27 -5.43
CA GLU A 188 21.47 -15.80 -5.09
C GLU A 188 22.63 -14.94 -5.63
N SER A 189 22.34 -13.79 -6.24
CA SER A 189 23.36 -12.88 -6.77
C SER A 189 24.27 -12.33 -5.66
N ASP A 190 25.57 -12.25 -5.94
CA ASP A 190 26.55 -11.53 -5.10
C ASP A 190 26.39 -10.00 -5.20
N ASP A 191 25.61 -9.51 -6.17
CA ASP A 191 25.26 -8.10 -6.37
C ASP A 191 23.72 -7.95 -6.35
N PRO A 192 23.10 -7.86 -5.16
CA PRO A 192 21.65 -7.81 -5.01
C PRO A 192 21.03 -6.51 -5.55
N GLY A 193 21.85 -5.49 -5.84
CA GLY A 193 21.38 -4.21 -6.35
C GLY A 193 21.19 -4.15 -7.86
N THR A 194 21.75 -5.13 -8.58
CA THR A 194 21.75 -5.17 -10.03
C THR A 194 20.74 -6.19 -10.54
N ALA A 195 19.79 -5.70 -11.36
CA ALA A 195 18.86 -6.55 -12.08
C ALA A 195 19.60 -7.42 -13.11
N VAL A 196 19.15 -8.66 -13.29
CA VAL A 196 19.64 -9.57 -14.34
C VAL A 196 18.94 -9.33 -15.68
N ASP A 197 17.74 -8.75 -15.66
CA ASP A 197 16.97 -8.36 -16.84
C ASP A 197 15.92 -7.29 -16.50
N THR A 198 15.42 -6.59 -17.53
CA THR A 198 14.35 -5.59 -17.42
C THR A 198 13.18 -6.02 -18.33
N VAL A 199 12.01 -6.22 -17.73
CA VAL A 199 10.82 -6.70 -18.44
C VAL A 199 10.00 -5.55 -19.01
N VAL A 200 9.88 -4.45 -18.25
CA VAL A 200 9.08 -3.26 -18.59
C VAL A 200 9.81 -2.00 -18.09
N GLU A 201 9.85 -0.95 -18.90
CA GLU A 201 10.30 0.42 -18.58
C GLU A 201 9.28 1.47 -19.06
#